data_AF-A0A1Q3NN03-F1
#
_entry.id   AF-A0A1Q3NN03-F1
#
_cell.length_a   1.000
_cell.length_b   1.000
_cell.length_c   1.000
_cell.angle_alpha   90.00
_cell.angle_beta   90.00
_cell.angle_gamma   90.00
#
_symmetry.space_group_name_H-M   'P 1'
#
loop_
_entity.id
_entity.type
_entity.pdbx_description
1 polymer ?
#
loop_
_entity_poly.entity_id
_entity_poly.type
_entity_poly.pdbx_seq_one_letter_code
_entity_poly.pdbx_strand_id
1 'polypeptide(L)'
;MIARYYKAFTLVELIIVIAVLAILVAISAAGMTQYLQGARDSGRETNITAITDALEKYYAKNGEYPNCSQMTQSASNLSSLLDINTDIVTSPKSGGANAIICSSLSSSSGDNYSYVGDNCQGNEQCLGWTMQYKKEKDGSIVTFKSRNNGSIATSGTTQLTLTVDSPSQISLSWIKVPNATNYRVERSTSSTMSSPTTSTVQGLSTSASGLISGKRYYFRVTPYVGADIGKSATGNEVTSIAPPSGTVSAAVNLVNGDAQVTVSASGVTCASGTTLQYALGISSGRVRTSDSSAVVYGSWTTTSSQTSNAFQGKNYIASAKARCQGSDATSSEVVATSTPNVTRSIIAPASPVYGGDVSWAAGYRYLMQYSKFTTYCPADTWVADSTIGLYRNGATSRRPTTGYYNTTSTLDDPYVRYLGWDVGEYAETVTYYASYACKTDFTTSSRSNEGGGAVNVSVYCESARRSGSANPRCDDQGRDVNSLPLGP
;
A
#
# COMPACT_ATOMS: atom_id res chain seq x y z
N MET A 1 -65.62 -73.75 96.32
CA MET A 1 -64.95 -72.60 95.67
C MET A 1 -63.44 -72.86 95.79
N ILE A 2 -62.80 -73.35 94.72
CA ILE A 2 -61.38 -73.76 94.74
C ILE A 2 -60.53 -72.52 94.43
N ALA A 3 -59.81 -72.00 95.44
CA ALA A 3 -58.91 -70.87 95.27
C ALA A 3 -57.67 -71.32 94.47
N ARG A 4 -57.53 -70.81 93.24
CA ARG A 4 -56.30 -70.97 92.44
C ARG A 4 -55.24 -70.01 93.00
N TYR A 5 -54.14 -70.57 93.51
CA TYR A 5 -52.93 -69.82 93.80
C TYR A 5 -52.31 -69.34 92.47
N TYR A 6 -52.34 -68.03 92.23
CA TYR A 6 -51.51 -67.41 91.21
C TYR A 6 -50.06 -67.48 91.71
N LYS A 7 -49.22 -68.23 90.99
CA LYS A 7 -47.77 -68.24 91.22
C LYS A 7 -47.26 -66.80 90.99
N ALA A 8 -46.94 -66.11 92.07
CA ALA A 8 -46.32 -64.78 92.01
C ALA A 8 -44.82 -64.93 91.76
N PHE A 9 -44.29 -64.15 90.82
CA PHE A 9 -42.85 -64.08 90.52
C PHE A 9 -42.06 -63.56 91.72
N THR A 10 -40.86 -64.10 91.94
CA THR A 10 -39.98 -63.64 93.02
C THR A 10 -39.40 -62.25 92.68
N LEU A 11 -39.10 -61.44 93.70
CA LEU A 11 -38.47 -60.11 93.53
C LEU A 11 -37.12 -60.23 92.79
N VAL A 12 -36.43 -61.36 92.98
CA VAL A 12 -35.18 -61.70 92.30
C VAL A 12 -35.37 -62.00 90.80
N GLU A 13 -36.47 -62.64 90.40
CA GLU A 13 -36.77 -62.81 88.97
C GLU A 13 -37.04 -61.47 88.29
N LEU A 14 -37.77 -60.57 88.96
CA LEU A 14 -38.06 -59.25 88.40
C LEU A 14 -36.78 -58.42 88.20
N ILE A 15 -35.85 -58.45 89.16
CA ILE A 15 -34.60 -57.66 89.05
C ILE A 15 -33.66 -58.21 87.97
N ILE A 16 -33.60 -59.54 87.80
CA ILE A 16 -32.81 -60.16 86.73
C ILE A 16 -33.42 -59.84 85.36
N VAL A 17 -34.75 -59.89 85.24
CA VAL A 17 -35.45 -59.58 83.98
C VAL A 17 -35.21 -58.13 83.55
N ILE A 18 -35.35 -57.15 84.45
CA ILE A 18 -35.10 -55.75 84.09
C ILE A 18 -33.61 -55.49 83.81
N ALA A 19 -32.69 -56.19 84.47
CA ALA A 19 -31.25 -56.08 84.20
C ALA A 19 -30.91 -56.61 82.79
N VAL A 20 -31.44 -57.78 82.41
CA VAL A 20 -31.25 -58.34 81.07
C VAL A 20 -31.92 -57.46 80.00
N LEU A 21 -33.13 -56.94 80.26
CA LEU A 21 -33.80 -56.01 79.34
C LEU A 21 -33.01 -54.71 79.16
N ALA A 22 -32.40 -54.16 80.21
CA ALA A 22 -31.56 -52.97 80.11
C ALA A 22 -30.33 -53.21 79.22
N ILE A 23 -29.68 -54.37 79.35
CA ILE A 23 -28.56 -54.78 78.50
C ILE A 23 -29.02 -54.97 77.04
N LEU A 24 -30.15 -55.65 76.82
CA LEU A 24 -30.70 -55.86 75.49
C LEU A 24 -31.06 -54.54 74.80
N VAL A 25 -31.71 -53.61 75.51
CA VAL A 25 -32.05 -52.29 74.96
C VAL A 25 -30.79 -51.49 74.58
N ALA A 26 -29.75 -51.52 75.42
CA ALA A 26 -28.49 -50.84 75.13
C ALA A 26 -27.80 -51.38 73.86
N ILE A 27 -27.75 -52.72 73.71
CA ILE A 27 -27.15 -53.37 72.51
C ILE A 27 -28.02 -53.13 71.26
N SER A 28 -29.34 -53.22 71.39
CA SER A 28 -30.27 -52.96 70.28
C SER A 28 -30.23 -51.51 69.81
N ALA A 29 -30.09 -50.53 70.71
CA ALA A 29 -30.00 -49.11 70.36
C ALA A 29 -28.71 -48.77 69.58
N ALA A 30 -27.58 -49.35 69.98
CA ALA A 30 -26.30 -49.17 69.28
C ALA A 30 -26.33 -49.79 67.86
N GLY A 31 -26.87 -51.01 67.73
CA GLY A 31 -27.02 -51.67 66.42
C GLY A 31 -27.99 -50.97 65.48
N MET A 32 -29.09 -50.41 66.02
CA MET A 32 -30.07 -49.64 65.24
C MET A 32 -29.47 -48.36 64.66
N THR A 33 -28.61 -47.67 65.41
CA THR A 33 -27.95 -46.45 64.93
C THR A 33 -27.04 -46.74 63.73
N GLN A 34 -26.24 -47.82 63.79
CA GLN A 34 -25.37 -48.23 62.69
C GLN A 34 -26.16 -48.69 61.45
N TYR A 35 -27.30 -49.36 61.65
CA TYR A 35 -28.19 -49.76 60.55
C TYR A 35 -28.81 -48.55 59.84
N LEU A 36 -29.29 -47.56 60.60
CA LEU A 36 -29.84 -46.32 60.04
C LEU A 36 -28.78 -45.47 59.33
N GLN A 37 -27.54 -45.44 59.84
CA GLN A 37 -26.39 -44.82 59.17
C GLN A 37 -26.13 -45.50 57.82
N GLY A 38 -26.13 -46.83 57.78
CA GLY A 38 -25.96 -47.59 56.54
C GLY A 38 -27.06 -47.35 55.51
N ALA A 39 -28.33 -47.25 55.95
CA ALA A 39 -29.45 -46.92 55.06
C ALA A 39 -29.31 -45.51 54.48
N ARG A 40 -28.90 -44.52 55.29
CA ARG A 40 -28.64 -43.14 54.81
C ARG A 40 -27.44 -43.06 53.88
N ASP A 41 -26.35 -43.78 54.17
CA ASP A 41 -25.18 -43.85 53.29
C ASP A 41 -25.55 -44.47 51.92
N SER A 42 -26.35 -45.54 51.89
CA SER A 42 -26.88 -46.11 50.65
C SER A 42 -27.80 -45.14 49.90
N GLY A 43 -28.60 -44.35 50.63
CA GLY A 43 -29.38 -43.25 50.07
C GLY A 43 -28.49 -42.16 49.45
N ARG A 44 -27.42 -41.74 50.14
CA ARG A 44 -26.47 -40.74 49.63
C ARG A 44 -25.77 -41.22 48.36
N GLU A 45 -25.38 -42.49 48.33
CA GLU A 45 -24.78 -43.13 47.15
C GLU A 45 -25.75 -43.16 45.97
N THR A 46 -27.02 -43.49 46.21
CA THR A 46 -28.07 -43.47 45.18
C THR A 46 -28.29 -42.05 44.64
N ASN A 47 -28.43 -41.07 45.55
CA ASN A 47 -28.66 -39.67 45.20
C ASN A 47 -27.48 -39.09 44.41
N ILE A 48 -26.24 -39.23 44.90
CA ILE A 48 -25.09 -38.67 44.20
C ILE A 48 -24.91 -39.34 42.83
N THR A 49 -25.15 -40.65 42.71
CA THR A 49 -25.10 -41.35 41.42
C THR A 49 -26.11 -40.73 40.45
N ALA A 50 -27.35 -40.49 40.89
CA ALA A 50 -28.36 -39.83 40.08
C ALA A 50 -27.96 -38.40 39.66
N ILE A 51 -27.32 -37.63 40.55
CA ILE A 51 -26.77 -36.29 40.22
C ILE A 51 -25.66 -36.42 39.19
N THR A 52 -24.72 -37.36 39.36
CA THR A 52 -23.62 -37.56 38.41
C THR A 52 -24.12 -37.99 37.03
N ASP A 53 -25.13 -38.85 36.95
CA ASP A 53 -25.77 -39.24 35.69
C ASP A 53 -26.48 -38.05 35.03
N ALA A 54 -27.14 -37.21 35.82
CA ALA A 54 -27.78 -36.00 35.33
C ALA A 54 -26.78 -34.96 34.82
N LEU A 55 -25.63 -34.82 35.47
CA LEU A 55 -24.53 -33.97 34.99
C LEU A 55 -23.98 -34.47 33.65
N GLU A 56 -23.86 -35.77 33.43
CA GLU A 56 -23.47 -36.30 32.12
C GLU A 56 -24.53 -36.08 31.04
N LYS A 57 -25.82 -36.18 31.39
CA LYS A 57 -26.90 -35.81 30.47
C LYS A 57 -26.85 -34.33 30.11
N TYR A 58 -26.59 -33.46 31.11
CA TYR A 58 -26.41 -32.04 30.89
C TYR A 58 -25.22 -31.79 29.95
N TYR A 59 -24.09 -32.48 30.15
CA TYR A 59 -22.94 -32.42 29.27
C TYR A 59 -23.28 -32.87 27.84
N ALA A 60 -23.99 -33.97 27.66
CA ALA A 60 -24.39 -34.44 26.33
C ALA A 60 -25.22 -33.41 25.56
N LYS A 61 -25.97 -32.55 26.28
CA LYS A 61 -26.78 -31.47 25.70
C LYS A 61 -25.98 -30.19 25.45
N ASN A 62 -25.05 -29.83 26.33
CA ASN A 62 -24.43 -28.51 26.35
C ASN A 62 -22.92 -28.50 26.01
N GLY A 63 -22.26 -29.66 26.01
CA GLY A 63 -20.81 -29.81 25.82
C GLY A 63 -19.94 -29.35 26.99
N GLU A 64 -20.57 -28.94 28.09
CA GLU A 64 -19.95 -28.38 29.30
C GLU A 64 -20.82 -28.71 30.52
N TYR A 65 -20.31 -28.45 31.72
CA TYR A 65 -21.01 -28.65 32.98
C TYR A 65 -21.44 -27.33 33.63
N PRO A 66 -22.47 -27.35 34.49
CA PRO A 66 -22.90 -26.15 35.18
C PRO A 66 -21.80 -25.55 36.07
N ASN A 67 -21.79 -24.24 36.19
CA ASN A 67 -20.92 -23.56 37.14
C ASN A 67 -21.44 -23.70 38.58
N CYS A 68 -20.62 -23.31 39.56
CA CYS A 68 -21.00 -23.37 40.96
C CYS A 68 -22.29 -22.60 41.29
N SER A 69 -22.47 -21.40 40.71
CA SER A 69 -23.66 -20.58 40.95
C SER A 69 -24.93 -21.28 40.48
N GLN A 70 -24.85 -22.08 39.42
CA GLN A 70 -25.97 -22.87 38.92
C GLN A 70 -26.27 -24.08 39.81
N MET A 71 -25.22 -24.73 40.34
CA MET A 71 -25.31 -25.90 41.21
C MET A 71 -25.81 -25.60 42.63
N THR A 72 -25.71 -24.35 43.08
CA THR A 72 -26.09 -23.91 44.44
C THR A 72 -27.40 -23.14 44.50
N GLN A 73 -28.15 -23.08 43.40
CA GLN A 73 -29.49 -22.50 43.39
C GLN A 73 -30.46 -23.29 44.28
N SER A 74 -31.70 -22.79 44.44
CA SER A 74 -32.75 -23.54 45.14
C SER A 74 -32.92 -24.94 44.54
N ALA A 75 -33.34 -25.91 45.37
CA ALA A 75 -33.51 -27.30 44.96
C ALA A 75 -34.43 -27.44 43.73
N SER A 76 -35.48 -26.62 43.64
CA SER A 76 -36.40 -26.57 42.49
C SER A 76 -35.72 -26.13 41.19
N ASN A 77 -34.86 -25.10 41.25
CA ASN A 77 -34.19 -24.56 40.06
C ASN A 77 -33.10 -25.53 39.57
N LEU A 78 -32.38 -26.15 40.50
CA LEU A 78 -31.39 -27.16 40.17
C LEU A 78 -32.03 -28.44 39.61
N SER A 79 -33.14 -28.88 40.22
CA SER A 79 -33.97 -29.99 39.73
C SER A 79 -34.41 -29.76 38.28
N SER A 80 -34.86 -28.55 37.95
CA SER A 80 -35.21 -28.18 36.57
C SER A 80 -34.00 -28.09 35.63
N LEU A 81 -32.83 -27.67 36.12
CA LEU A 81 -31.61 -27.56 35.31
C LEU A 81 -31.08 -28.93 34.88
N LEU A 82 -31.11 -29.89 35.82
CA LEU A 82 -30.54 -31.23 35.65
C LEU A 82 -31.58 -32.31 35.28
N ASP A 83 -32.87 -31.97 35.27
CA ASP A 83 -33.98 -32.90 34.99
C ASP A 83 -33.99 -34.09 35.97
N ILE A 84 -33.98 -33.77 37.28
CA ILE A 84 -34.00 -34.74 38.40
C ILE A 84 -35.01 -34.33 39.46
N ASN A 85 -35.47 -35.27 40.30
CA ASN A 85 -36.35 -34.95 41.43
C ASN A 85 -35.62 -34.09 42.49
N THR A 86 -36.33 -33.12 43.07
CA THR A 86 -35.82 -32.27 44.17
C THR A 86 -35.28 -33.06 45.36
N ASP A 87 -35.84 -34.23 45.67
CA ASP A 87 -35.41 -35.07 46.79
C ASP A 87 -33.97 -35.58 46.62
N ILE A 88 -33.50 -35.71 45.37
CA ILE A 88 -32.16 -36.21 45.04
C ILE A 88 -31.06 -35.22 45.47
N VAL A 89 -31.34 -33.91 45.41
CA VAL A 89 -30.37 -32.85 45.75
C VAL A 89 -30.48 -32.38 47.20
N THR A 90 -31.44 -32.93 47.95
CA THR A 90 -31.55 -32.75 49.40
C THR A 90 -30.77 -33.85 50.11
N SER A 91 -30.16 -33.55 51.26
CA SER A 91 -29.48 -34.59 52.04
C SER A 91 -30.47 -35.27 52.99
N PRO A 92 -30.22 -36.51 53.43
CA PRO A 92 -31.12 -37.25 54.32
C PRO A 92 -31.40 -36.55 55.67
N LYS A 93 -30.60 -35.54 56.02
CA LYS A 93 -30.75 -34.73 57.24
C LYS A 93 -31.11 -33.26 56.95
N SER A 94 -31.24 -32.84 55.69
CA SER A 94 -31.65 -31.46 55.37
C SER A 94 -33.16 -31.31 55.45
N GLY A 95 -33.61 -30.13 55.87
CA GLY A 95 -35.03 -29.76 55.89
C GLY A 95 -35.61 -29.41 54.51
N GLY A 96 -35.21 -30.13 53.45
CA GLY A 96 -35.69 -29.91 52.07
C GLY A 96 -34.93 -28.86 51.25
N ALA A 97 -33.84 -28.29 51.78
CA ALA A 97 -32.97 -27.38 51.03
C ALA A 97 -31.93 -28.14 50.18
N ASN A 98 -31.47 -27.51 49.09
CA ASN A 98 -30.36 -28.01 48.27
C ASN A 98 -29.12 -28.18 49.15
N ALA A 99 -28.58 -29.39 49.19
CA ALA A 99 -27.42 -29.76 50.00
C ALA A 99 -26.09 -29.68 49.22
N ILE A 100 -26.11 -29.19 47.97
CA ILE A 100 -24.89 -28.98 47.19
C ILE A 100 -24.15 -27.73 47.65
N ILE A 101 -22.84 -27.86 47.87
CA ILE A 101 -21.93 -26.77 48.22
C ILE A 101 -20.73 -26.74 47.27
N CYS A 102 -20.14 -25.56 47.06
CA CYS A 102 -18.94 -25.42 46.22
C CYS A 102 -17.66 -25.24 47.02
N SER A 103 -17.42 -26.15 47.94
CA SER A 103 -16.20 -26.19 48.75
C SER A 103 -15.84 -27.64 49.02
N SER A 104 -14.57 -27.94 49.24
CA SER A 104 -14.14 -29.29 49.62
C SER A 104 -14.80 -29.75 50.93
N LEU A 105 -15.12 -31.05 51.01
CA LEU A 105 -15.53 -31.64 52.27
C LEU A 105 -14.30 -32.00 53.11
N SER A 106 -14.51 -31.96 54.42
CA SER A 106 -13.60 -32.45 55.45
C SER A 106 -14.33 -33.50 56.32
N SER A 107 -13.59 -34.24 57.14
CA SER A 107 -14.18 -35.19 58.10
C SER A 107 -15.16 -34.54 59.09
N SER A 108 -15.04 -33.23 59.34
CA SER A 108 -15.96 -32.44 60.18
C SER A 108 -17.16 -31.84 59.43
N SER A 109 -17.24 -31.98 58.10
CA SER A 109 -18.31 -31.38 57.29
C SER A 109 -19.70 -31.97 57.58
N GLY A 110 -20.75 -31.19 57.36
CA GLY A 110 -22.15 -31.62 57.52
C GLY A 110 -22.62 -32.63 56.48
N ASP A 111 -23.93 -32.88 56.43
CA ASP A 111 -24.56 -33.76 55.44
C ASP A 111 -24.80 -33.00 54.12
N ASN A 112 -23.72 -32.81 53.35
CA ASN A 112 -23.69 -32.04 52.11
C ASN A 112 -23.04 -32.83 50.97
N TYR A 113 -23.35 -32.44 49.74
CA TYR A 113 -22.65 -32.86 48.53
C TYR A 113 -21.72 -31.74 48.08
N SER A 114 -20.42 -31.98 48.04
CA SER A 114 -19.48 -31.01 47.45
C SER A 114 -19.48 -31.12 45.93
N TYR A 115 -19.45 -29.98 45.25
CA TYR A 115 -19.24 -29.84 43.82
C TYR A 115 -18.12 -28.83 43.58
N VAL A 116 -16.99 -29.31 43.05
CA VAL A 116 -15.87 -28.47 42.63
C VAL A 116 -15.72 -28.65 41.12
N GLY A 117 -16.10 -27.64 40.36
CA GLY A 117 -15.92 -27.67 38.91
C GLY A 117 -14.46 -27.45 38.50
N ASP A 118 -14.02 -28.16 37.48
CA ASP A 118 -12.69 -28.03 36.90
C ASP A 118 -12.70 -27.01 35.75
N ASN A 119 -11.69 -26.14 35.74
CA ASN A 119 -11.46 -25.11 34.72
C ASN A 119 -12.59 -24.07 34.53
N CYS A 120 -13.57 -23.98 35.44
CA CYS A 120 -14.56 -22.90 35.38
C CYS A 120 -13.97 -21.59 35.90
N GLN A 121 -13.79 -20.62 35.01
CA GLN A 121 -13.26 -19.30 35.37
C GLN A 121 -14.41 -18.37 35.79
N GLY A 122 -14.47 -18.00 37.07
CA GLY A 122 -15.51 -17.10 37.59
C GLY A 122 -16.92 -17.67 37.45
N ASN A 123 -17.75 -17.05 36.61
CA ASN A 123 -19.14 -17.47 36.33
C ASN A 123 -19.27 -18.31 35.05
N GLU A 124 -18.16 -18.73 34.44
CA GLU A 124 -18.16 -19.56 33.24
C GLU A 124 -18.47 -21.02 33.58
N GLN A 125 -19.05 -21.74 32.61
CA GLN A 125 -19.37 -23.17 32.68
C GLN A 125 -18.10 -23.99 32.85
N CYS A 126 -18.22 -25.13 33.53
CA CYS A 126 -17.09 -25.97 33.88
C CYS A 126 -16.77 -26.99 32.77
N LEU A 127 -15.48 -27.28 32.56
CA LEU A 127 -15.08 -28.33 31.61
C LEU A 127 -15.08 -29.72 32.27
N GLY A 128 -14.93 -29.79 33.58
CA GLY A 128 -15.07 -31.03 34.34
C GLY A 128 -15.61 -30.72 35.73
N TRP A 129 -15.72 -31.74 36.57
CA TRP A 129 -16.07 -31.55 37.97
C TRP A 129 -15.60 -32.72 38.83
N THR A 130 -15.47 -32.44 40.12
CA THR A 130 -15.28 -33.40 41.19
C THR A 130 -16.42 -33.21 42.20
N MET A 131 -17.14 -34.29 42.50
CA MET A 131 -18.17 -34.30 43.54
C MET A 131 -17.81 -35.22 44.69
N GLN A 132 -18.21 -34.85 45.90
CA GLN A 132 -17.90 -35.63 47.10
C GLN A 132 -19.08 -35.70 48.07
N TYR A 133 -19.17 -36.80 48.83
CA TYR A 133 -20.00 -36.87 50.04
C TYR A 133 -19.24 -37.59 51.15
N LYS A 134 -19.65 -37.33 52.40
CA LYS A 134 -19.08 -37.99 53.58
C LYS A 134 -19.99 -39.11 54.07
N LYS A 135 -19.45 -40.30 54.29
CA LYS A 135 -20.17 -41.41 54.93
C LYS A 135 -20.40 -41.12 56.42
N GLU A 136 -21.59 -41.44 56.90
CA GLU A 136 -21.96 -41.25 58.30
C GLU A 136 -21.37 -42.36 59.20
N LYS A 137 -21.20 -43.57 58.65
CA LYS A 137 -20.70 -44.73 59.41
C LYS A 137 -19.25 -44.58 59.89
N ASP A 138 -18.36 -44.07 59.04
CA ASP A 138 -16.91 -44.04 59.29
C ASP A 138 -16.26 -42.67 59.00
N GLY A 139 -17.02 -41.69 58.52
CA GLY A 139 -16.51 -40.36 58.19
C GLY A 139 -15.64 -40.30 56.92
N SER A 140 -15.52 -41.39 56.16
CA SER A 140 -14.76 -41.42 54.92
C SER A 140 -15.41 -40.54 53.84
N ILE A 141 -14.57 -39.93 52.99
CA ILE A 141 -15.02 -39.11 51.86
C ILE A 141 -15.01 -39.96 50.60
N VAL A 142 -16.17 -40.06 49.95
CA VAL A 142 -16.31 -40.70 48.65
C VAL A 142 -16.23 -39.61 47.58
N THR A 143 -15.42 -39.84 46.55
CA THR A 143 -15.17 -38.87 45.47
C THR A 143 -15.59 -39.45 44.12
N PHE A 144 -16.30 -38.64 43.35
CA PHE A 144 -16.70 -38.88 41.96
C PHE A 144 -16.12 -37.78 41.09
N LYS A 145 -15.85 -38.10 39.83
CA LYS A 145 -15.37 -37.14 38.84
C LYS A 145 -16.23 -37.25 37.59
N SER A 146 -16.25 -36.17 36.80
CA SER A 146 -16.86 -36.17 35.48
C SER A 146 -16.31 -37.31 34.62
N ARG A 147 -17.21 -38.00 33.90
CA ARG A 147 -16.83 -39.07 32.96
C ARG A 147 -16.36 -38.49 31.63
N ASN A 148 -16.94 -37.38 31.22
CA ASN A 148 -16.49 -36.60 30.07
C ASN A 148 -15.87 -35.28 30.52
N ASN A 149 -14.96 -34.74 29.72
CA ASN A 149 -14.47 -33.37 29.89
C ASN A 149 -14.87 -32.53 28.68
N GLY A 150 -15.43 -31.36 28.95
CA GLY A 150 -15.63 -30.32 27.95
C GLY A 150 -14.31 -29.83 27.38
N SER A 151 -14.40 -29.24 26.20
CA SER A 151 -13.25 -28.70 25.50
C SER A 151 -13.45 -27.22 25.28
N ILE A 152 -12.39 -26.44 25.47
CA ILE A 152 -12.40 -25.03 25.05
C ILE A 152 -12.60 -24.85 23.53
N ALA A 153 -12.48 -25.92 22.73
CA ALA A 153 -12.84 -25.90 21.31
C ALA A 153 -14.35 -25.77 21.09
N THR A 154 -15.17 -26.09 22.09
CA THR A 154 -16.63 -25.98 22.07
C THR A 154 -17.16 -24.84 22.96
N SER A 155 -16.35 -24.35 23.92
CA SER A 155 -16.72 -23.27 24.85
C SER A 155 -16.95 -21.90 24.23
N GLY A 156 -16.48 -21.67 23.00
CA GLY A 156 -16.65 -20.39 22.32
C GLY A 156 -15.86 -20.30 21.02
N THR A 157 -16.04 -19.20 20.30
CA THR A 157 -15.28 -18.91 19.08
C THR A 157 -14.45 -17.66 19.32
N THR A 158 -13.14 -17.77 19.14
CA THR A 158 -12.28 -16.59 19.12
C THR A 158 -12.44 -15.90 17.75
N GLN A 159 -12.47 -14.56 17.75
CA GLN A 159 -12.49 -13.76 16.54
C GLN A 159 -11.33 -12.79 16.59
N LEU A 160 -10.51 -12.78 15.54
CA LEU A 160 -9.32 -11.95 15.44
C LEU A 160 -9.62 -10.68 14.64
N THR A 161 -9.24 -9.54 15.20
CA THR A 161 -9.22 -8.24 14.52
C THR A 161 -7.77 -7.76 14.41
N LEU A 162 -7.39 -7.33 13.21
CA LEU A 162 -6.06 -6.83 12.89
C LEU A 162 -6.15 -5.34 12.52
N THR A 163 -5.17 -4.55 12.92
CA THR A 163 -5.10 -3.13 12.60
C THR A 163 -3.67 -2.75 12.26
N VAL A 164 -3.45 -2.12 11.11
CA VAL A 164 -2.13 -1.69 10.66
C VAL A 164 -1.84 -0.31 11.27
N ASP A 165 -0.96 -0.26 12.26
CA ASP A 165 -0.63 0.97 12.98
C ASP A 165 0.47 1.76 12.28
N SER A 166 1.44 1.05 11.68
CA SER A 166 2.57 1.65 11.00
C SER A 166 3.18 0.68 9.97
N PRO A 167 4.15 1.14 9.14
CA PRO A 167 4.83 0.26 8.18
C PRO A 167 5.57 -0.93 8.80
N SER A 168 5.80 -0.93 10.12
CA SER A 168 6.52 -2.00 10.82
C SER A 168 5.76 -2.60 12.00
N GLN A 169 4.47 -2.25 12.17
CA GLN A 169 3.66 -2.72 13.29
C GLN A 169 2.20 -2.98 12.92
N ILE A 170 1.68 -4.12 13.40
CA ILE A 170 0.27 -4.50 13.33
C ILE A 170 -0.21 -4.83 14.74
N SER A 171 -1.31 -4.22 15.16
CA SER A 171 -2.01 -4.56 16.40
C SER A 171 -3.02 -5.68 16.17
N LEU A 172 -3.11 -6.58 17.15
CA LEU A 172 -3.99 -7.72 17.17
C LEU A 172 -4.89 -7.62 18.39
N SER A 173 -6.18 -7.85 18.21
CA SER A 173 -7.13 -7.99 19.32
C SER A 173 -8.11 -9.13 19.04
N TRP A 174 -8.61 -9.78 20.09
CA TRP A 174 -9.53 -10.89 19.94
C TRP A 174 -10.57 -10.97 21.04
N ILE A 175 -11.68 -11.64 20.72
CA ILE A 175 -12.75 -11.92 21.68
C ILE A 175 -12.29 -13.01 22.66
N LYS A 176 -12.60 -12.81 23.95
CA LYS A 176 -12.33 -13.79 25.01
C LYS A 176 -13.08 -15.09 24.73
N VAL A 177 -12.38 -16.22 24.80
CA VAL A 177 -12.98 -17.56 24.82
C VAL A 177 -13.16 -18.01 26.28
N PRO A 178 -14.35 -18.49 26.68
CA PRO A 178 -14.56 -19.03 28.02
C PRO A 178 -13.55 -20.13 28.36
N ASN A 179 -13.14 -20.16 29.63
CA ASN A 179 -12.19 -21.06 30.25
C ASN A 179 -10.74 -20.97 29.72
N ALA A 180 -10.49 -20.21 28.65
CA ALA A 180 -9.15 -19.96 28.14
C ALA A 180 -8.39 -19.00 29.08
N THR A 181 -7.21 -19.44 29.52
CA THR A 181 -6.33 -18.65 30.40
C THR A 181 -5.18 -17.99 29.65
N ASN A 182 -4.84 -18.54 28.48
CA ASN A 182 -3.73 -18.09 27.67
C ASN A 182 -4.12 -18.14 26.18
N TYR A 183 -3.43 -17.33 25.39
CA TYR A 183 -3.55 -17.27 23.94
C TYR A 183 -2.17 -17.42 23.33
N ARG A 184 -2.03 -18.42 22.45
CA ARG A 184 -0.84 -18.57 21.61
C ARG A 184 -1.06 -17.75 20.36
N VAL A 185 -0.21 -16.76 20.15
CA VAL A 185 -0.21 -15.89 18.98
C VAL A 185 0.93 -16.31 18.06
N GLU A 186 0.59 -16.64 16.83
CA GLU A 186 1.52 -17.10 15.81
C GLU A 186 1.50 -16.10 14.64
N ARG A 187 2.68 -15.75 14.13
CA ARG A 187 2.86 -14.88 12.97
C ARG A 187 3.73 -15.57 11.93
N SER A 188 3.31 -15.57 10.67
CA SER A 188 4.11 -16.06 9.53
C SER A 188 3.99 -15.13 8.33
N THR A 189 4.93 -15.24 7.38
CA THR A 189 4.81 -14.64 6.04
C THR A 189 4.24 -15.63 5.02
N SER A 190 3.93 -16.85 5.44
CA SER A 190 3.33 -17.90 4.62
C SER A 190 1.85 -18.04 4.95
N SER A 191 1.00 -18.16 3.94
CA SER A 191 -0.44 -18.39 4.10
C SER A 191 -0.76 -19.72 4.79
N THR A 192 0.14 -20.70 4.69
CA THR A 192 -0.01 -22.00 5.35
C THR A 192 0.52 -22.02 6.79
N MET A 193 0.99 -20.87 7.29
CA MET A 193 1.63 -20.75 8.61
C MET A 193 2.82 -21.68 8.80
N SER A 194 3.62 -21.90 7.75
CA SER A 194 4.88 -22.63 7.87
C SER A 194 5.86 -21.84 8.75
N SER A 195 6.48 -22.53 9.73
CA SER A 195 7.49 -21.98 10.65
C SER A 195 7.13 -20.61 11.25
N PRO A 196 6.01 -20.50 11.98
CA PRO A 196 5.58 -19.22 12.53
C PRO A 196 6.47 -18.79 13.69
N THR A 197 6.59 -17.47 13.88
CA THR A 197 7.05 -16.91 15.15
C THR A 197 5.90 -17.02 16.15
N THR A 198 6.18 -17.55 17.35
CA THR A 198 5.15 -17.85 18.35
C THR A 198 5.39 -17.06 19.64
N SER A 199 4.33 -16.52 20.22
CA SER A 199 4.32 -15.91 21.56
C SER A 199 3.08 -16.32 22.36
N THR A 200 3.13 -16.17 23.68
CA THR A 200 2.02 -16.44 24.58
C THR A 200 1.58 -15.14 25.26
N VAL A 201 0.26 -14.92 25.32
CA VAL A 201 -0.36 -13.71 25.86
C VAL A 201 -1.55 -14.11 26.76
N GLN A 202 -1.70 -13.47 27.92
CA GLN A 202 -2.87 -13.67 28.81
C GLN A 202 -3.98 -12.63 28.58
N GLY A 203 -3.64 -11.47 28.05
CA GLY A 203 -4.59 -10.44 27.64
C GLY A 203 -5.35 -10.79 26.35
N LEU A 204 -6.20 -9.86 25.92
CA LEU A 204 -7.04 -9.98 24.71
C LEU A 204 -6.49 -9.19 23.52
N SER A 205 -5.26 -8.68 23.64
CA SER A 205 -4.60 -7.91 22.60
C SER A 205 -3.10 -8.00 22.71
N THR A 206 -2.42 -7.82 21.59
CA THR A 206 -0.95 -7.66 21.52
C THR A 206 -0.58 -6.90 20.25
N SER A 207 0.70 -6.55 20.09
CA SER A 207 1.20 -5.95 18.85
C SER A 207 2.38 -6.74 18.30
N ALA A 208 2.43 -6.89 16.99
CA ALA A 208 3.58 -7.45 16.28
C ALA A 208 4.41 -6.31 15.70
N SER A 209 5.62 -6.10 16.22
CA SER A 209 6.56 -5.07 15.77
C SER A 209 7.71 -5.67 14.95
N GLY A 210 8.57 -4.79 14.40
CA GLY A 210 9.72 -5.19 13.58
C GLY A 210 9.32 -5.86 12.27
N LEU A 211 8.13 -5.54 11.75
CA LEU A 211 7.63 -6.06 10.48
C LEU A 211 8.32 -5.36 9.31
N ILE A 212 8.43 -6.07 8.19
CA ILE A 212 8.88 -5.50 6.93
C ILE A 212 7.71 -4.73 6.32
N SER A 213 7.99 -3.51 5.84
CA SER A 213 7.02 -2.64 5.19
C SER A 213 6.53 -3.22 3.86
N GLY A 214 5.24 -3.06 3.57
CA GLY A 214 4.63 -3.50 2.31
C GLY A 214 4.54 -5.01 2.11
N LYS A 215 4.56 -5.77 3.22
CA LYS A 215 4.59 -7.23 3.21
C LYS A 215 3.37 -7.80 3.91
N ARG A 216 2.79 -8.86 3.34
CA ARG A 216 1.69 -9.59 3.97
C ARG A 216 2.19 -10.46 5.11
N TYR A 217 1.52 -10.34 6.26
CA TYR A 217 1.69 -11.22 7.40
C TYR A 217 0.38 -11.93 7.72
N TYR A 218 0.50 -13.21 8.02
CA TYR A 218 -0.59 -14.05 8.46
C TYR A 218 -0.46 -14.25 9.96
N PHE A 219 -1.57 -14.13 10.68
CA PHE A 219 -1.66 -14.33 12.12
C PHE A 219 -2.63 -15.45 12.47
N ARG A 220 -2.29 -16.22 13.50
CA ARG A 220 -3.18 -17.21 14.13
C ARG A 220 -3.17 -16.99 15.63
N VAL A 221 -4.36 -16.86 16.22
CA VAL A 221 -4.54 -16.79 17.67
C VAL A 221 -5.27 -18.03 18.13
N THR A 222 -4.66 -18.79 19.04
CA THR A 222 -5.22 -20.03 19.56
C THR A 222 -5.38 -19.94 21.08
N PRO A 223 -6.62 -19.91 21.62
CA PRO A 223 -6.86 -19.98 23.05
C PRO A 223 -6.47 -21.36 23.61
N TYR A 224 -5.96 -21.40 24.84
CA TYR A 224 -5.65 -22.63 25.55
C TYR A 224 -5.74 -22.52 27.07
N VAL A 225 -5.94 -23.65 27.74
CA VAL A 225 -5.86 -23.82 29.19
C VAL A 225 -5.21 -25.17 29.50
N GLY A 226 -4.08 -25.15 30.21
CA GLY A 226 -3.27 -26.36 30.39
C GLY A 226 -2.91 -26.98 29.03
N ALA A 227 -3.34 -28.23 28.81
CA ALA A 227 -3.16 -28.94 27.54
C ALA A 227 -4.34 -28.81 26.57
N ASP A 228 -5.49 -28.29 27.01
CA ASP A 228 -6.68 -28.15 26.16
C ASP A 228 -6.53 -26.96 25.22
N ILE A 229 -6.83 -27.18 23.94
CA ILE A 229 -6.63 -26.21 22.85
C ILE A 229 -7.98 -25.90 22.21
N GLY A 230 -8.28 -24.60 22.05
CA GLY A 230 -9.53 -24.14 21.49
C GLY A 230 -9.45 -23.86 20.00
N LYS A 231 -10.57 -23.46 19.41
CA LYS A 231 -10.62 -23.10 17.99
C LYS A 231 -9.81 -21.82 17.76
N SER A 232 -8.84 -21.91 16.84
CA SER A 232 -8.01 -20.77 16.49
C SER A 232 -8.73 -19.82 15.53
N ALA A 233 -8.51 -18.52 15.68
CA ALA A 233 -8.83 -17.54 14.64
C ALA A 233 -7.59 -17.26 13.81
N THR A 234 -7.79 -17.09 12.50
CA THR A 234 -6.74 -16.67 11.58
C THR A 234 -7.15 -15.36 10.91
N GLY A 235 -6.15 -14.59 10.53
CA GLY A 235 -6.31 -13.33 9.81
C GLY A 235 -5.02 -13.02 9.07
N ASN A 236 -5.06 -12.08 8.14
CA ASN A 236 -3.86 -11.57 7.51
C ASN A 236 -4.04 -10.09 7.22
N GLU A 237 -2.93 -9.36 7.26
CA GLU A 237 -2.89 -7.96 6.88
C GLU A 237 -1.58 -7.65 6.17
N VAL A 238 -1.60 -6.58 5.39
CA VAL A 238 -0.41 -6.08 4.69
C VAL A 238 0.04 -4.81 5.40
N THR A 239 1.30 -4.78 5.83
CA THR A 239 1.88 -3.56 6.40
C THR A 239 1.83 -2.42 5.40
N SER A 240 1.54 -1.21 5.87
CA SER A 240 1.53 -0.02 5.02
C SER A 240 2.94 0.31 4.54
N ILE A 241 3.04 1.17 3.53
CA ILE A 241 4.32 1.71 3.04
C ILE A 241 4.27 3.22 3.10
N ALA A 242 5.19 3.82 3.84
CA ALA A 242 5.38 5.27 3.82
C ALA A 242 5.85 5.74 2.42
N PRO A 243 5.46 6.94 1.96
CA PRO A 243 6.02 7.51 0.74
C PRO A 243 7.55 7.63 0.83
N PRO A 244 8.25 7.72 -0.32
CA PRO A 244 9.69 7.97 -0.33
C PRO A 244 10.06 9.19 0.52
N SER A 245 11.11 9.06 1.33
CA SER A 245 11.64 10.14 2.15
C SER A 245 12.59 11.02 1.34
N GLY A 246 12.56 12.33 1.56
CA GLY A 246 13.36 13.31 0.81
C GLY A 246 12.53 14.10 -0.20
N THR A 247 13.21 14.79 -1.12
CA THR A 247 12.58 15.60 -2.17
C THR A 247 13.02 15.07 -3.53
N VAL A 248 12.06 14.66 -4.36
CA VAL A 248 12.36 14.18 -5.72
C VAL A 248 12.94 15.33 -6.53
N SER A 249 14.17 15.17 -6.99
CA SER A 249 14.84 16.09 -7.90
C SER A 249 14.83 15.49 -9.29
N ALA A 250 14.26 16.20 -10.27
CA ALA A 250 14.43 15.88 -11.68
C ALA A 250 15.65 16.62 -12.23
N ALA A 251 16.31 16.05 -13.23
CA ALA A 251 17.35 16.71 -14.02
C ALA A 251 17.18 16.37 -15.51
N VAL A 252 17.61 17.27 -16.37
CA VAL A 252 17.62 17.07 -17.82
C VAL A 252 18.93 17.58 -18.41
N ASN A 253 19.57 16.76 -19.23
CA ASN A 253 20.84 17.12 -19.87
C ASN A 253 20.87 16.61 -21.32
N LEU A 254 21.57 17.35 -22.18
CA LEU A 254 21.93 16.89 -23.51
C LEU A 254 23.19 16.04 -23.42
N VAL A 255 23.22 14.94 -24.17
CA VAL A 255 24.31 13.96 -24.17
C VAL A 255 24.64 13.53 -25.60
N ASN A 256 25.78 12.87 -25.77
CA ASN A 256 26.25 12.36 -27.06
C ASN A 256 26.33 13.46 -28.15
N GLY A 257 27.05 14.55 -27.87
CA GLY A 257 27.15 15.70 -28.79
C GLY A 257 25.78 16.33 -29.09
N ASP A 258 24.95 16.45 -28.06
CA ASP A 258 23.57 16.93 -28.09
C ASP A 258 22.59 16.11 -28.94
N ALA A 259 22.99 14.95 -29.48
CA ALA A 259 22.10 14.11 -30.27
C ALA A 259 20.99 13.44 -29.43
N GLN A 260 21.19 13.35 -28.11
CA GLN A 260 20.26 12.72 -27.18
C GLN A 260 19.98 13.62 -25.97
N VAL A 261 18.83 13.40 -25.35
CA VAL A 261 18.43 14.02 -24.10
C VAL A 261 18.24 12.93 -23.06
N THR A 262 18.84 13.12 -21.88
CA THR A 262 18.67 12.23 -20.73
C THR A 262 17.94 12.97 -19.62
N VAL A 263 16.89 12.33 -19.11
CA VAL A 263 16.21 12.75 -17.88
C VAL A 263 16.58 11.80 -16.76
N SER A 264 16.88 12.34 -15.59
CA SER A 264 17.16 11.55 -14.40
C SER A 264 16.42 12.06 -13.17
N ALA A 265 16.26 11.18 -12.19
CA ALA A 265 15.66 11.48 -10.90
C ALA A 265 16.57 11.04 -9.74
N SER A 266 16.57 11.80 -8.66
CA SER A 266 17.34 11.50 -7.45
C SER A 266 16.75 12.20 -6.22
N GLY A 267 17.41 12.06 -5.07
CA GLY A 267 17.08 12.81 -3.85
C GLY A 267 16.03 12.16 -2.94
N VAL A 268 15.63 10.93 -3.23
CA VAL A 268 14.67 10.17 -2.41
C VAL A 268 15.16 8.77 -2.08
N THR A 269 14.69 8.24 -0.96
CA THR A 269 14.96 6.87 -0.49
C THR A 269 13.69 6.20 0.03
N CYS A 270 13.68 4.88 0.04
CA CYS A 270 12.61 4.07 0.60
C CYS A 270 13.05 3.36 1.87
N ALA A 271 12.10 2.99 2.72
CA ALA A 271 12.36 2.19 3.91
C ALA A 271 12.95 0.82 3.56
N SER A 272 13.73 0.25 4.48
CA SER A 272 14.34 -1.07 4.29
C SER A 272 13.30 -2.15 3.95
N GLY A 273 13.66 -3.03 3.01
CA GLY A 273 12.78 -4.10 2.52
C GLY A 273 11.80 -3.69 1.43
N THR A 274 11.82 -2.43 0.99
CA THR A 274 11.03 -1.95 -0.16
C THR A 274 11.95 -1.46 -1.29
N THR A 275 11.42 -1.48 -2.50
CA THR A 275 12.14 -1.11 -3.72
C THR A 275 11.69 0.27 -4.19
N LEU A 276 12.65 1.17 -4.42
CA LEU A 276 12.38 2.49 -4.98
C LEU A 276 12.11 2.38 -6.49
N GLN A 277 11.01 2.97 -6.94
CA GLN A 277 10.64 3.06 -8.35
C GLN A 277 10.45 4.53 -8.77
N TYR A 278 10.80 4.81 -10.01
CA TYR A 278 10.63 6.10 -10.67
C TYR A 278 9.72 5.97 -11.89
N ALA A 279 8.93 7.02 -12.13
CA ALA A 279 8.30 7.28 -13.41
C ALA A 279 8.82 8.62 -13.92
N LEU A 280 9.49 8.59 -15.06
CA LEU A 280 10.16 9.76 -15.64
C LEU A 280 9.34 10.28 -16.82
N GLY A 281 9.16 11.60 -16.90
CA GLY A 281 8.47 12.28 -17.99
C GLY A 281 9.42 13.21 -18.74
N ILE A 282 9.35 13.17 -20.06
CA ILE A 282 10.01 14.14 -20.94
C ILE A 282 8.94 14.78 -21.80
N SER A 283 8.80 16.10 -21.72
CA SER A 283 8.03 16.87 -22.69
C SER A 283 8.98 17.71 -23.53
N SER A 284 8.62 17.99 -24.78
CA SER A 284 9.44 18.82 -25.66
C SER A 284 8.59 19.75 -26.51
N GLY A 285 9.00 21.00 -26.65
CA GLY A 285 8.28 22.05 -27.38
C GLY A 285 9.20 22.84 -28.30
N ARG A 286 8.62 23.52 -29.31
CA ARG A 286 9.32 24.43 -30.23
C ARG A 286 8.78 25.86 -30.23
N VAL A 287 7.54 26.03 -29.75
CA VAL A 287 6.82 27.30 -29.65
C VAL A 287 6.38 27.48 -28.20
N ARG A 288 6.44 28.69 -27.65
CA ARG A 288 5.74 29.03 -26.39
C ARG A 288 4.23 29.12 -26.66
N THR A 289 3.61 28.04 -27.09
CA THR A 289 2.15 27.98 -26.98
C THR A 289 1.86 27.72 -25.50
N SER A 290 0.83 28.38 -24.98
CA SER A 290 0.22 28.11 -23.67
C SER A 290 -0.42 26.71 -23.57
N ASP A 291 -0.04 25.81 -24.47
CA ASP A 291 -0.48 24.43 -24.46
C ASP A 291 0.41 23.68 -23.47
N SER A 292 -0.10 23.58 -22.25
CA SER A 292 0.41 22.69 -21.22
C SER A 292 0.31 21.26 -21.74
N SER A 293 1.23 20.87 -22.64
CA SER A 293 1.35 19.50 -23.08
C SER A 293 1.56 18.68 -21.81
N ALA A 294 0.54 17.93 -21.41
CA ALA A 294 0.59 17.14 -20.20
C ALA A 294 1.84 16.28 -20.23
N VAL A 295 2.64 16.35 -19.17
CA VAL A 295 3.84 15.53 -19.07
C VAL A 295 3.41 14.07 -19.11
N VAL A 296 3.78 13.37 -20.17
CA VAL A 296 3.54 11.93 -20.30
C VAL A 296 4.65 11.21 -19.56
N TYR A 297 4.28 10.56 -18.46
CA TYR A 297 5.20 9.73 -17.69
C TYR A 297 5.31 8.33 -18.32
N GLY A 298 6.53 7.81 -18.36
CA GLY A 298 6.77 6.40 -18.69
C GLY A 298 6.28 5.45 -17.59
N SER A 299 6.42 4.16 -17.85
CA SER A 299 6.15 3.11 -16.87
C SER A 299 7.06 3.23 -15.63
N TRP A 300 6.58 2.74 -14.49
CA TRP A 300 7.37 2.65 -13.28
C TRP A 300 8.53 1.66 -13.44
N THR A 301 9.76 2.10 -13.14
CA THR A 301 10.96 1.26 -13.19
C THR A 301 11.88 1.55 -12.01
N THR A 302 12.85 0.68 -11.74
CA THR A 302 13.91 0.95 -10.76
C THR A 302 15.04 1.81 -11.33
N THR A 303 15.04 2.04 -12.64
CA THR A 303 16.03 2.86 -13.32
C THR A 303 15.72 4.34 -13.11
N SER A 304 16.69 5.08 -12.59
CA SER A 304 16.55 6.50 -12.27
C SER A 304 16.86 7.44 -13.44
N SER A 305 17.03 6.90 -14.66
CA SER A 305 17.26 7.69 -15.86
C SER A 305 16.61 7.09 -17.10
N GLN A 306 16.28 7.95 -18.05
CA GLN A 306 15.81 7.58 -19.38
C GLN A 306 16.45 8.49 -20.42
N THR A 307 16.74 7.94 -21.60
CA THR A 307 17.36 8.68 -22.71
C THR A 307 16.49 8.58 -23.95
N SER A 308 16.42 9.66 -24.73
CA SER A 308 15.68 9.75 -25.99
C SER A 308 16.45 10.59 -27.00
N ASN A 309 16.10 10.47 -28.28
CA ASN A 309 16.70 11.31 -29.32
C ASN A 309 16.30 12.77 -29.10
N ALA A 310 17.28 13.67 -29.21
CA ALA A 310 17.07 15.10 -29.15
C ALA A 310 17.04 15.68 -30.56
N PHE A 311 16.21 16.68 -30.84
CA PHE A 311 16.09 17.37 -32.13
C PHE A 311 16.47 18.83 -31.96
N GLN A 312 17.09 19.42 -32.98
CA GLN A 312 17.59 20.79 -32.93
C GLN A 312 16.44 21.78 -32.72
N GLY A 313 16.67 22.81 -31.90
CA GLY A 313 15.70 23.88 -31.64
C GLY A 313 14.59 23.52 -30.63
N LYS A 314 14.56 22.29 -30.13
CA LYS A 314 13.61 21.83 -29.10
C LYS A 314 14.07 22.23 -27.70
N ASN A 315 13.13 22.70 -26.88
CA ASN A 315 13.29 22.77 -25.44
C ASN A 315 12.67 21.53 -24.78
N TYR A 316 13.46 20.83 -23.98
CA TYR A 316 13.07 19.62 -23.26
C TYR A 316 12.86 19.94 -21.80
N ILE A 317 11.69 19.58 -21.26
CA ILE A 317 11.35 19.76 -19.85
C ILE A 317 11.27 18.37 -19.21
N ALA A 318 12.00 18.19 -18.12
CA ALA A 318 11.93 16.97 -17.32
C ALA A 318 10.89 17.08 -16.21
N SER A 319 10.31 15.93 -15.89
CA SER A 319 9.60 15.73 -14.63
C SER A 319 9.84 14.31 -14.15
N ALA A 320 9.73 14.12 -12.83
CA ALA A 320 9.92 12.81 -12.22
C ALA A 320 8.90 12.60 -11.11
N LYS A 321 8.51 11.33 -10.94
CA LYS A 321 7.76 10.83 -9.79
C LYS A 321 8.51 9.66 -9.19
N ALA A 322 8.36 9.46 -7.89
CA ALA A 322 8.93 8.32 -7.19
C ALA A 322 7.90 7.68 -6.25
N ARG A 323 8.02 6.37 -6.03
CA ARG A 323 7.22 5.61 -5.05
C ARG A 323 8.01 4.43 -4.51
N CYS A 324 7.58 3.89 -3.38
CA CYS A 324 8.13 2.67 -2.80
C CYS A 324 7.22 1.47 -3.11
N GLN A 325 7.81 0.37 -3.55
CA GLN A 325 7.14 -0.89 -3.87
C GLN A 325 7.55 -1.96 -2.88
N GLY A 326 6.58 -2.54 -2.16
CA GLY A 326 6.75 -3.75 -1.36
C GLY A 326 6.36 -5.00 -2.16
N SER A 327 6.41 -6.17 -1.52
CA SER A 327 5.96 -7.41 -2.15
C SER A 327 4.46 -7.44 -2.39
N ASP A 328 3.67 -6.82 -1.50
CA ASP A 328 2.21 -6.94 -1.47
C ASP A 328 1.49 -5.57 -1.45
N ALA A 329 2.22 -4.46 -1.44
CA ALA A 329 1.67 -3.11 -1.45
C ALA A 329 2.57 -2.10 -2.18
N THR A 330 1.98 -0.94 -2.50
CA THR A 330 2.67 0.24 -3.03
C THR A 330 2.39 1.45 -2.17
N SER A 331 3.40 2.30 -1.95
CA SER A 331 3.21 3.59 -1.30
C SER A 331 2.46 4.57 -2.21
N SER A 332 2.00 5.68 -1.63
CA SER A 332 1.71 6.88 -2.38
C SER A 332 2.95 7.40 -3.12
N GLU A 333 2.74 8.14 -4.21
CA GLU A 333 3.82 8.75 -4.98
C GLU A 333 4.21 10.14 -4.45
N VAL A 334 5.46 10.52 -4.70
CA VAL A 334 5.98 11.88 -4.54
C VAL A 334 6.39 12.41 -5.91
N VAL A 335 6.10 13.67 -6.18
CA VAL A 335 6.32 14.30 -7.49
C VAL A 335 7.39 15.38 -7.35
N ALA A 336 8.30 15.46 -8.32
CA ALA A 336 9.27 16.54 -8.40
C ALA A 336 8.55 17.89 -8.56
N THR A 337 8.89 18.86 -7.73
CA THR A 337 8.31 20.20 -7.77
C THR A 337 9.01 21.10 -8.80
N SER A 338 10.28 20.82 -9.10
CA SER A 338 11.03 21.51 -10.14
C SER A 338 10.85 20.84 -11.50
N THR A 339 10.70 21.67 -12.54
CA THR A 339 10.63 21.24 -13.94
C THR A 339 11.82 21.84 -14.69
N PRO A 340 13.04 21.28 -14.50
CA PRO A 340 14.21 21.78 -15.19
C PRO A 340 14.05 21.56 -16.70
N ASN A 341 14.68 22.43 -17.47
CA ASN A 341 14.63 22.38 -18.92
C ASN A 341 16.01 22.59 -19.55
N VAL A 342 16.19 22.04 -20.74
CA VAL A 342 17.37 22.25 -21.56
C VAL A 342 16.95 22.40 -23.03
N THR A 343 17.51 23.41 -23.70
CA THR A 343 17.26 23.63 -25.12
C THR A 343 18.42 23.10 -25.94
N ARG A 344 18.13 22.27 -26.94
CA ARG A 344 19.13 21.87 -27.92
C ARG A 344 19.33 22.98 -28.94
N SER A 345 20.56 23.46 -29.05
CA SER A 345 20.96 24.46 -30.04
C SER A 345 20.69 24.00 -31.48
N ILE A 346 20.51 24.97 -32.37
CA ILE A 346 20.39 24.75 -33.81
C ILE A 346 21.77 24.96 -34.43
N ILE A 347 22.23 23.99 -35.21
CA ILE A 347 23.48 24.07 -35.98
C ILE A 347 23.29 25.13 -37.07
N ALA A 348 24.33 25.93 -37.30
CA ALA A 348 24.31 26.94 -38.35
C ALA A 348 23.92 26.31 -39.71
N PRO A 349 22.96 26.90 -40.44
CA PRO A 349 22.53 26.33 -41.70
C PRO A 349 23.62 26.48 -42.77
N ALA A 350 23.52 25.64 -43.81
CA ALA A 350 24.33 25.82 -45.01
C ALA A 350 23.99 27.16 -45.69
N SER A 351 24.99 27.80 -46.31
CA SER A 351 24.80 29.06 -47.03
C SER A 351 23.76 28.88 -48.14
N PRO A 352 22.79 29.80 -48.29
CA PRO A 352 21.74 29.69 -49.29
C PRO A 352 22.31 29.92 -50.69
N VAL A 353 21.88 29.12 -51.66
CA VAL A 353 22.24 29.30 -53.07
C VAL A 353 21.01 29.77 -53.82
N TYR A 354 21.17 30.81 -54.65
CA TYR A 354 20.10 31.28 -55.53
C TYR A 354 20.06 30.44 -56.81
N GLY A 355 18.93 29.78 -57.07
CA GLY A 355 18.68 28.98 -58.28
C GLY A 355 17.75 29.65 -59.28
N GLY A 356 17.49 30.96 -59.17
CA GLY A 356 16.72 31.72 -60.14
C GLY A 356 17.61 32.30 -61.26
N ASP A 357 17.05 33.20 -62.05
CA ASP A 357 17.77 33.79 -63.19
C ASP A 357 18.92 34.68 -62.73
N VAL A 358 20.11 34.40 -63.26
CA VAL A 358 21.39 35.08 -62.96
C VAL A 358 21.91 35.94 -64.11
N SER A 359 21.04 36.20 -65.10
CA SER A 359 21.34 37.04 -66.26
C SER A 359 20.36 38.21 -66.28
N TRP A 360 20.83 39.40 -65.92
CA TRP A 360 20.01 40.58 -65.74
C TRP A 360 20.31 41.64 -66.79
N ALA A 361 19.31 42.44 -67.11
CA ALA A 361 19.41 43.62 -67.96
C ALA A 361 19.53 44.89 -67.08
N ALA A 362 20.42 45.80 -67.44
CA ALA A 362 20.58 47.06 -66.73
C ALA A 362 19.31 47.95 -66.82
N GLY A 363 19.04 48.74 -65.76
CA GLY A 363 17.92 49.69 -65.72
C GLY A 363 16.55 49.06 -65.42
N TYR A 364 16.54 47.92 -64.73
CA TYR A 364 15.34 47.25 -64.19
C TYR A 364 15.54 46.90 -62.72
N ARG A 365 14.43 46.64 -62.03
CA ARG A 365 14.41 46.06 -60.68
C ARG A 365 14.22 44.55 -60.76
N TYR A 366 15.07 43.79 -60.07
CA TYR A 366 14.95 42.34 -60.01
C TYR A 366 14.42 41.90 -58.65
N LEU A 367 13.45 40.98 -58.68
CA LEU A 367 12.94 40.31 -57.49
C LEU A 367 13.62 38.95 -57.39
N MET A 368 14.52 38.80 -56.41
CA MET A 368 15.10 37.50 -56.12
C MET A 368 14.12 36.71 -55.26
N GLN A 369 13.21 35.97 -55.90
CA GLN A 369 12.14 35.26 -55.19
C GLN A 369 12.69 34.34 -54.09
N TYR A 370 12.11 34.45 -52.88
CA TYR A 370 12.48 33.62 -51.74
C TYR A 370 12.48 32.11 -52.06
N SER A 371 11.47 31.67 -52.82
CA SER A 371 11.29 30.27 -53.24
C SER A 371 12.40 29.72 -54.14
N LYS A 372 13.26 30.59 -54.68
CA LYS A 372 14.41 30.22 -55.51
C LYS A 372 15.70 30.03 -54.70
N PHE A 373 15.66 30.26 -53.39
CA PHE A 373 16.77 29.94 -52.50
C PHE A 373 16.69 28.51 -52.00
N THR A 374 17.83 27.83 -51.96
CA THR A 374 17.97 26.60 -51.19
C THR A 374 18.14 26.92 -49.71
N THR A 375 17.05 27.32 -49.04
CA THR A 375 17.03 27.46 -47.58
C THR A 375 16.68 26.11 -46.95
N TYR A 376 17.58 25.55 -46.15
CA TYR A 376 17.37 24.32 -45.41
C TYR A 376 17.54 24.57 -43.92
N CYS A 377 16.46 25.05 -43.30
CA CYS A 377 16.36 24.95 -41.85
C CYS A 377 15.96 23.50 -41.49
N PRO A 378 16.51 22.91 -40.42
CA PRO A 378 16.09 21.60 -39.93
C PRO A 378 14.57 21.52 -39.76
N ALA A 379 14.01 20.32 -39.92
CA ALA A 379 12.56 20.09 -39.83
C ALA A 379 11.95 20.75 -38.59
N ASP A 380 10.83 21.45 -38.81
CA ASP A 380 10.09 22.28 -37.85
C ASP A 380 10.95 23.35 -37.11
N THR A 381 11.87 23.98 -37.82
CA THR A 381 12.46 25.29 -37.46
C THR A 381 12.15 26.28 -38.58
N TRP A 382 12.25 27.58 -38.33
CA TRP A 382 11.95 28.60 -39.36
C TRP A 382 13.10 29.57 -39.54
N VAL A 383 13.17 30.17 -40.74
CA VAL A 383 14.21 31.14 -41.08
C VAL A 383 14.06 32.41 -40.22
N ALA A 384 15.19 32.95 -39.79
CA ALA A 384 15.31 34.20 -39.06
C ALA A 384 16.55 34.97 -39.48
N ASP A 385 16.53 36.28 -39.22
CA ASP A 385 17.68 37.18 -39.35
C ASP A 385 18.47 36.98 -40.65
N SER A 386 17.73 36.99 -41.76
CA SER A 386 18.26 36.86 -43.11
C SER A 386 18.82 38.18 -43.63
N THR A 387 19.95 38.14 -44.31
CA THR A 387 20.51 39.28 -45.03
C THR A 387 20.93 38.90 -46.44
N ILE A 388 20.69 39.82 -47.38
CA ILE A 388 21.05 39.70 -48.78
C ILE A 388 21.94 40.88 -49.16
N GLY A 389 22.97 40.63 -49.97
CA GLY A 389 23.85 41.67 -50.52
C GLY A 389 24.43 41.30 -51.88
N LEU A 390 24.81 42.33 -52.64
CA LEU A 390 25.57 42.22 -53.89
C LEU A 390 26.91 42.93 -53.74
N TYR A 391 27.96 42.35 -54.33
CA TYR A 391 29.28 42.97 -54.42
C TYR A 391 29.83 42.85 -55.82
N ARG A 392 30.50 43.89 -56.32
CA ARG A 392 31.33 43.81 -57.54
C ARG A 392 32.45 42.80 -57.33
N ASN A 393 32.63 41.89 -58.28
CA ASN A 393 33.66 40.88 -58.20
C ASN A 393 35.07 41.54 -58.25
N GLY A 394 35.90 41.30 -57.24
CA GLY A 394 37.23 41.94 -57.09
C GLY A 394 37.27 43.21 -56.23
N ALA A 395 36.16 43.66 -55.64
CA ALA A 395 36.14 44.81 -54.73
C ALA A 395 36.68 44.46 -53.32
N THR A 396 37.48 45.35 -52.72
CA THR A 396 38.12 45.14 -51.39
C THR A 396 37.32 45.70 -50.20
N SER A 397 36.18 46.36 -50.44
CA SER A 397 35.41 47.09 -49.43
C SER A 397 33.91 46.76 -49.47
N ARG A 398 33.27 46.70 -48.29
CA ARG A 398 31.81 46.48 -48.12
C ARG A 398 30.94 47.63 -48.64
N ARG A 399 31.54 48.74 -49.08
CA ARG A 399 30.84 49.91 -49.62
C ARG A 399 31.32 50.19 -51.04
N PRO A 400 30.44 50.23 -52.04
CA PRO A 400 30.82 50.60 -53.40
C PRO A 400 31.23 52.07 -53.46
N THR A 401 32.29 52.36 -54.21
CA THR A 401 32.74 53.72 -54.52
C THR A 401 31.95 54.36 -55.67
N THR A 402 31.24 53.57 -56.48
CA THR A 402 30.32 54.01 -57.54
C THR A 402 29.27 52.90 -57.78
N GLY A 403 27.99 53.26 -57.97
CA GLY A 403 26.86 52.32 -58.09
C GLY A 403 26.24 51.95 -56.73
N TYR A 404 25.08 52.51 -56.41
CA TYR A 404 24.47 52.41 -55.07
C TYR A 404 23.78 51.04 -54.87
N TYR A 405 24.43 50.10 -54.18
CA TYR A 405 23.82 48.84 -53.72
C TYR A 405 23.12 49.09 -52.37
N ASN A 406 21.79 49.08 -52.34
CA ASN A 406 21.08 49.02 -51.07
C ASN A 406 20.04 47.90 -51.07
N THR A 407 20.35 46.86 -50.31
CA THR A 407 19.46 45.78 -49.93
C THR A 407 19.37 45.75 -48.41
N THR A 408 18.56 46.63 -47.82
CA THR A 408 18.02 46.39 -46.46
C THR A 408 16.83 45.46 -46.54
N SER A 409 16.99 44.33 -47.21
CA SER A 409 15.93 43.35 -47.42
C SER A 409 16.24 42.09 -46.64
N THR A 410 15.26 41.66 -45.84
CA THR A 410 15.17 40.27 -45.39
C THR A 410 14.81 39.38 -46.58
N LEU A 411 14.98 38.07 -46.43
CA LEU A 411 14.49 37.08 -47.39
C LEU A 411 12.96 37.18 -47.65
N ASP A 412 12.23 37.89 -46.77
CA ASP A 412 10.81 38.18 -46.90
C ASP A 412 10.49 39.36 -47.85
N ASP A 413 11.46 40.23 -48.17
CA ASP A 413 11.28 41.38 -49.10
C ASP A 413 12.47 41.57 -50.06
N PRO A 414 12.81 40.59 -50.91
CA PRO A 414 14.11 40.47 -51.57
C PRO A 414 14.23 41.32 -52.86
N TYR A 415 13.85 42.61 -52.80
CA TYR A 415 14.10 43.52 -53.91
C TYR A 415 15.58 43.89 -53.97
N VAL A 416 16.24 43.41 -55.02
CA VAL A 416 17.63 43.76 -55.30
C VAL A 416 17.65 44.85 -56.38
N ARG A 417 18.39 45.92 -56.09
CA ARG A 417 18.45 47.13 -56.92
C ARG A 417 19.84 47.25 -57.53
N TYR A 418 19.90 47.47 -58.83
CA TYR A 418 21.15 47.63 -59.57
C TYR A 418 21.12 48.92 -60.38
N LEU A 419 22.13 49.79 -60.20
CA LEU A 419 22.12 51.17 -60.70
C LEU A 419 23.31 51.53 -61.60
N GLY A 420 23.81 50.55 -62.36
CA GLY A 420 24.65 50.82 -63.52
C GLY A 420 26.16 50.68 -63.28
N TRP A 421 26.92 51.22 -64.24
CA TRP A 421 28.33 50.91 -64.48
C TRP A 421 29.24 52.12 -64.40
N ASP A 422 30.55 51.85 -64.38
CA ASP A 422 31.52 52.85 -64.79
C ASP A 422 31.38 53.14 -66.29
N VAL A 423 31.77 54.35 -66.67
CA VAL A 423 31.62 54.89 -68.01
C VAL A 423 32.37 54.04 -69.06
N GLY A 424 31.64 53.45 -70.00
CA GLY A 424 32.20 52.68 -71.13
C GLY A 424 32.17 51.14 -70.98
N GLU A 425 31.63 50.62 -69.87
CA GLU A 425 31.42 49.17 -69.72
C GLU A 425 30.15 48.70 -70.47
N TYR A 426 30.11 47.41 -70.86
CA TYR A 426 29.01 46.78 -71.61
C TYR A 426 28.46 45.48 -71.00
N ALA A 427 29.10 45.02 -69.92
CA ALA A 427 28.68 43.92 -69.06
C ALA A 427 29.48 43.98 -67.75
N GLU A 428 28.88 43.50 -66.65
CA GLU A 428 29.60 43.29 -65.38
C GLU A 428 29.13 41.99 -64.72
N THR A 429 30.05 41.30 -64.05
CA THR A 429 29.72 40.19 -63.16
C THR A 429 29.74 40.65 -61.72
N VAL A 430 28.59 40.64 -61.06
CA VAL A 430 28.48 40.88 -59.61
C VAL A 430 28.32 39.56 -58.88
N THR A 431 28.88 39.48 -57.68
CA THR A 431 28.76 38.32 -56.81
C THR A 431 27.67 38.56 -55.78
N TYR A 432 26.70 37.66 -55.77
CA TYR A 432 25.62 37.60 -54.79
C TYR A 432 26.07 36.94 -53.50
N TYR A 433 25.66 37.47 -52.35
CA TYR A 433 25.87 36.86 -51.05
C TYR A 433 24.57 36.92 -50.24
N ALA A 434 24.21 35.79 -49.62
CA ALA A 434 23.22 35.79 -48.56
C ALA A 434 23.67 34.96 -47.37
N SER A 435 23.10 35.33 -46.23
CA SER A 435 23.20 34.56 -45.00
C SER A 435 21.86 34.57 -44.29
N TYR A 436 21.58 33.49 -43.57
CA TYR A 436 20.39 33.38 -42.73
C TYR A 436 20.69 32.54 -41.49
N ALA A 437 19.85 32.68 -40.48
CA ALA A 437 19.82 31.80 -39.33
C ALA A 437 18.50 31.01 -39.31
N CYS A 438 18.47 29.95 -38.51
CA CYS A 438 17.25 29.20 -38.21
C CYS A 438 16.90 29.44 -36.74
N LYS A 439 15.62 29.62 -36.43
CA LYS A 439 15.16 29.84 -35.06
C LYS A 439 13.97 28.96 -34.66
N THR A 440 13.78 28.91 -33.35
CA THR A 440 12.54 28.56 -32.67
C THR A 440 12.24 29.63 -31.61
N ASP A 441 11.19 29.45 -30.80
CA ASP A 441 10.91 30.38 -29.68
C ASP A 441 11.92 30.25 -28.53
N PHE A 442 12.78 29.23 -28.56
CA PHE A 442 13.72 28.92 -27.48
C PHE A 442 15.17 29.21 -27.84
N THR A 443 15.55 29.15 -29.12
CA THR A 443 16.94 29.35 -29.56
C THR A 443 17.01 29.82 -31.01
N THR A 444 18.11 30.46 -31.38
CA THR A 444 18.43 30.88 -32.75
C THR A 444 19.85 30.40 -33.07
N SER A 445 20.05 29.83 -34.26
CA SER A 445 21.38 29.41 -34.72
C SER A 445 22.28 30.61 -34.99
N SER A 446 23.58 30.38 -35.04
CA SER A 446 24.47 31.30 -35.77
C SER A 446 24.06 31.37 -37.25
N ARG A 447 24.39 32.47 -37.92
CA ARG A 447 24.16 32.63 -39.36
C ARG A 447 25.01 31.65 -40.16
N SER A 448 24.50 31.24 -41.32
CA SER A 448 25.31 30.56 -42.34
C SER A 448 26.51 31.43 -42.74
N ASN A 449 27.64 30.80 -43.11
CA ASN A 449 28.82 31.51 -43.58
C ASN A 449 28.47 32.48 -44.73
N GLU A 450 28.87 33.74 -44.59
CA GLU A 450 28.76 34.73 -45.65
C GLU A 450 29.70 34.32 -46.80
N GLY A 451 29.14 33.94 -47.96
CA GLY A 451 29.92 33.59 -49.16
C GLY A 451 29.97 32.14 -49.57
N GLY A 452 29.52 31.21 -48.73
CA GLY A 452 29.51 29.78 -49.08
C GLY A 452 28.54 29.43 -50.22
N GLY A 453 27.57 30.29 -50.52
CA GLY A 453 26.58 30.13 -51.60
C GLY A 453 26.65 31.26 -52.63
N ALA A 454 27.83 31.85 -52.83
CA ALA A 454 27.99 32.97 -53.72
C ALA A 454 27.65 32.59 -55.17
N VAL A 455 26.83 33.41 -55.84
CA VAL A 455 26.42 33.20 -57.24
C VAL A 455 26.84 34.39 -58.06
N ASN A 456 27.50 34.13 -59.19
CA ASN A 456 27.83 35.17 -60.16
C ASN A 456 26.59 35.53 -60.95
N VAL A 457 26.20 36.80 -60.90
CA VAL A 457 25.11 37.38 -61.67
C VAL A 457 25.73 38.24 -62.77
N SER A 458 25.44 37.89 -64.01
CA SER A 458 25.87 38.63 -65.18
C SER A 458 24.84 39.72 -65.49
N VAL A 459 25.26 40.97 -65.46
CA VAL A 459 24.42 42.10 -65.86
C VAL A 459 24.87 42.58 -67.22
N TYR A 460 23.94 42.68 -68.16
CA TYR A 460 24.17 43.12 -69.53
C TYR A 460 23.33 44.35 -69.85
N CYS A 461 23.80 45.16 -70.79
CA CYS A 461 23.04 46.30 -71.28
C CYS A 461 22.30 45.90 -72.57
N GLU A 462 20.99 46.13 -72.62
CA GLU A 462 20.17 45.88 -73.82
C GLU A 462 20.76 46.62 -75.02
N SER A 463 20.85 45.94 -76.16
CA SER A 463 21.40 46.49 -77.41
C SER A 463 20.70 47.77 -77.88
N ALA A 464 19.40 47.90 -77.64
CA ALA A 464 18.61 49.10 -77.95
C ALA A 464 18.98 50.33 -77.09
N ARG A 465 19.57 50.14 -75.91
CA ARG A 465 20.01 51.23 -75.02
C ARG A 465 21.46 51.64 -75.26
N ARG A 466 22.17 50.93 -76.16
CA ARG A 466 23.57 51.22 -76.53
C ARG A 466 23.70 52.32 -77.58
N SER A 467 22.59 52.84 -78.12
CA SER A 467 22.60 53.81 -79.21
C SER A 467 22.51 55.25 -78.71
N GLY A 468 23.62 55.99 -78.81
CA GLY A 468 23.62 57.45 -78.82
C GLY A 468 24.74 58.09 -78.01
N SER A 469 25.74 58.64 -78.71
CA SER A 469 26.92 59.37 -78.21
C SER A 469 28.06 58.53 -77.61
N ALA A 470 29.27 59.09 -77.59
CA ALA A 470 30.54 58.45 -77.22
C ALA A 470 30.61 57.83 -75.80
N ASN A 471 29.49 57.81 -75.08
CA ASN A 471 29.29 57.12 -73.82
C ASN A 471 27.88 56.53 -73.74
N PRO A 472 27.66 55.28 -74.16
CA PRO A 472 26.41 54.58 -73.90
C PRO A 472 26.23 54.46 -72.38
N ARG A 473 25.19 55.10 -71.84
CA ARG A 473 24.87 55.05 -70.42
C ARG A 473 23.73 54.07 -70.20
N CYS A 474 24.08 52.93 -69.62
CA CYS A 474 23.14 51.90 -69.17
C CYS A 474 22.68 52.17 -67.72
N ASP A 475 22.82 53.41 -67.26
CA ASP A 475 22.45 53.89 -65.93
C ASP A 475 20.95 54.21 -65.84
N ASP A 476 20.49 54.58 -64.65
CA ASP A 476 19.11 54.98 -64.36
C ASP A 476 18.70 56.31 -65.03
N GLN A 477 19.63 56.97 -65.73
CA GLN A 477 19.48 58.34 -66.26
C GLN A 477 19.03 59.34 -65.19
N GLY A 478 19.37 59.13 -63.91
CA GLY A 478 18.95 59.97 -62.79
C GLY A 478 17.49 59.81 -62.37
N ARG A 479 16.80 58.74 -62.82
CA ARG A 479 15.45 58.40 -62.33
C ARG A 479 15.49 57.89 -60.90
N ASP A 480 14.41 58.13 -60.14
CA ASP A 480 14.25 57.52 -58.83
C ASP A 480 14.32 55.99 -58.98
N VAL A 481 15.19 55.37 -58.20
CA VAL A 481 15.45 53.93 -58.18
C VAL A 481 14.20 53.10 -57.92
N ASN A 482 13.21 53.66 -57.20
CA ASN A 482 11.92 53.01 -56.95
C ASN A 482 10.99 53.08 -58.17
N SER A 483 11.24 54.00 -59.11
CA SER A 483 10.45 54.22 -60.33
C SER A 483 10.88 53.36 -61.53
N LEU A 484 11.98 52.60 -61.39
CA LEU A 484 12.43 51.67 -62.41
C LEU A 484 11.42 50.52 -62.60
N PRO A 485 11.17 50.08 -63.85
CA PRO A 485 10.29 48.95 -64.12
C PRO A 485 10.87 47.66 -63.54
N LEU A 486 9.98 46.72 -63.19
CA LEU A 486 10.40 45.35 -62.87
C LEU A 486 11.01 44.70 -64.12
N GLY A 487 12.08 43.95 -63.92
CA GLY A 487 12.71 43.15 -64.97
C GLY A 487 11.76 42.08 -65.50
N PRO A 488 12.04 41.56 -66.72
CA PRO A 488 11.27 40.47 -67.32
C PRO A 488 11.28 39.19 -66.49
#